data_AF-A0A7J5WMS2-F1
#
_entry.id   AF-A0A7J5WMS2-F1
#
_cell.length_a   1.000
_cell.length_b   1.000
_cell.length_c   1.000
_cell.angle_alpha   90.00
_cell.angle_beta   90.00
_cell.angle_gamma   90.00
#
_symmetry.space_group_name_H-M   'P 1'
#
loop_
_entity.id
_entity.type
_entity.pdbx_description
1 polymer ?
#
loop_
_entity_poly.entity_id
_entity_poly.type
_entity_poly.pdbx_seq_one_letter_code
_entity_poly.pdbx_strand_id
1 'polypeptide(L)'
;EVLQQESVSKALKEDNITKQIQFVEEFLTQIKTQGKAAYGWKETLAAIDAGAVEVLLITDRFLKDAQQSGIFSQVDKAMESVEKSRGAIYIIEELNQAGKLLQGFGGIGAILRYKLVQ
;
A
#
# COMPACT_ATOMS: atom_id res chain seq x y z
N GLU A 1 19.33 -28.40 10.02
CA GLU A 1 18.16 -27.97 9.20
C GLU A 1 17.54 -26.63 9.64
N VAL A 2 17.78 -26.11 10.85
CA VAL A 2 17.27 -24.79 11.27
C VAL A 2 18.00 -23.61 10.61
N LEU A 3 19.32 -23.72 10.41
CA LEU A 3 20.15 -22.66 9.81
C LEU A 3 19.73 -22.27 8.37
N GLN A 4 19.22 -23.24 7.59
CA GLN A 4 18.73 -22.97 6.23
C GLN A 4 17.40 -22.22 6.26
N GLN A 5 16.50 -22.54 7.19
CA GLN A 5 15.21 -21.85 7.33
C GLN A 5 15.37 -20.39 7.75
N GLU A 6 16.29 -20.09 8.68
CA GLU A 6 16.59 -18.72 9.09
C GLU A 6 17.18 -17.89 7.94
N SER A 7 18.12 -18.45 7.18
CA SER A 7 18.75 -17.77 6.04
C SER A 7 17.74 -17.45 4.93
N VAL A 8 16.84 -18.39 4.62
CA VAL A 8 15.78 -18.20 3.60
C VAL A 8 14.77 -17.14 4.06
N SER A 9 14.35 -17.19 5.32
CA SER A 9 13.38 -16.23 5.88
C SER A 9 13.94 -14.80 5.85
N LYS A 10 15.23 -14.64 6.15
CA LYS A 10 15.92 -13.35 6.09
C LYS A 10 15.96 -12.80 4.67
N ALA A 11 16.34 -13.62 3.69
CA ALA A 11 16.39 -13.22 2.28
C ALA A 11 15.01 -12.81 1.74
N LEU A 12 13.94 -13.54 2.10
CA LEU A 12 12.56 -13.18 1.71
C LEU A 12 12.11 -11.85 2.34
N LYS A 13 12.50 -11.60 3.59
CA LYS A 13 12.20 -10.33 4.24
C LYS A 13 12.91 -9.15 3.56
N GLU A 14 14.18 -9.32 3.21
CA GLU A 14 14.95 -8.33 2.47
C GLU A 14 14.34 -8.03 1.08
N ASP A 15 13.89 -9.07 0.37
CA ASP A 15 13.19 -8.93 -0.92
C ASP A 15 11.87 -8.15 -0.76
N ASN A 16 11.08 -8.46 0.28
CA ASN A 16 9.83 -7.74 0.55
C ASN A 16 10.05 -6.26 0.87
N ILE A 17 11.06 -5.93 1.69
CA ILE A 17 11.41 -4.53 1.99
C ILE A 17 11.84 -3.81 0.71
N THR A 18 12.61 -4.47 -0.14
CA THR A 18 13.04 -3.91 -1.43
C THR A 18 11.83 -3.59 -2.32
N LYS A 19 10.85 -4.51 -2.43
CA LYS A 19 9.62 -4.28 -3.18
C LYS A 19 8.78 -3.13 -2.61
N GLN A 20 8.65 -3.06 -1.28
CA GLN A 20 7.94 -1.96 -0.61
C GLN A 20 8.52 -0.60 -0.99
N ILE A 21 9.86 -0.47 -0.98
CA ILE A 21 10.55 0.76 -1.38
C ILE A 21 10.26 1.08 -2.85
N GLN A 22 10.43 0.10 -3.74
CA GLN A 22 10.20 0.27 -5.18
C GLN A 22 8.77 0.74 -5.50
N PHE A 23 7.75 0.13 -4.90
CA PHE A 23 6.38 0.53 -5.14
C PHE A 23 6.05 1.92 -4.57
N VAL A 24 6.64 2.31 -3.44
CA VAL A 24 6.48 3.67 -2.93
C VAL A 24 7.15 4.69 -3.88
N GLU A 25 8.33 4.39 -4.41
CA GLU A 25 9.00 5.26 -5.40
C GLU A 25 8.20 5.38 -6.71
N GLU A 26 7.64 4.27 -7.20
CA GLU A 26 6.76 4.25 -8.36
C GLU A 26 5.49 5.07 -8.10
N PHE A 27 4.83 4.87 -6.96
CA PHE A 27 3.67 5.65 -6.54
C PHE A 27 3.95 7.16 -6.54
N LEU A 28 5.07 7.59 -5.97
CA LEU A 28 5.48 8.99 -5.98
C LEU A 28 5.74 9.50 -7.40
N THR A 29 6.28 8.67 -8.28
CA THR A 29 6.48 9.00 -9.69
C THR A 29 5.15 9.19 -10.41
N GLN A 30 4.17 8.33 -10.16
CA GLN A 30 2.81 8.46 -10.70
C GLN A 30 2.12 9.75 -10.21
N ILE A 31 2.29 10.12 -8.94
CA ILE A 31 1.77 11.41 -8.43
C ILE A 31 2.41 12.59 -9.15
N LYS A 32 3.74 12.63 -9.23
CA LYS A 32 4.49 13.74 -9.86
C LYS A 32 4.11 13.95 -11.32
N THR A 33 3.82 12.86 -12.04
CA THR A 33 3.46 12.88 -13.46
C THR A 33 1.96 13.05 -13.70
N GLN A 34 1.15 13.24 -12.64
CA GLN A 34 -0.32 13.21 -12.71
C GLN A 34 -0.84 11.95 -13.44
N GLY A 35 -0.16 10.84 -13.21
CA GLY A 35 -0.37 9.54 -13.83
C GLY A 35 -1.45 8.73 -13.10
N LYS A 36 -1.13 7.45 -12.87
CA LYS A 36 -2.07 6.45 -12.37
C LYS A 36 -1.89 6.20 -10.87
N ALA A 37 -2.19 7.21 -10.05
CA ALA A 37 -2.14 7.07 -8.59
C ALA A 37 -3.37 7.68 -7.91
N ALA A 38 -3.75 7.12 -6.77
CA ALA A 38 -4.72 7.66 -5.83
C ALA A 38 -4.11 7.67 -4.42
N TYR A 39 -4.41 8.68 -3.61
CA TYR A 39 -3.86 8.79 -2.26
C TYR A 39 -4.85 9.43 -1.30
N GLY A 40 -4.69 9.13 -0.01
CA GLY A 40 -5.70 9.47 0.98
C GLY A 40 -6.87 8.49 0.96
N TRP A 41 -7.58 8.40 2.08
CA TRP A 41 -8.61 7.38 2.30
C TRP A 41 -9.72 7.43 1.24
N LYS A 42 -10.26 8.62 0.95
CA LYS A 42 -11.42 8.79 0.08
C LYS A 42 -11.11 8.44 -1.38
N GLU A 43 -10.05 9.01 -1.92
CA GLU A 43 -9.65 8.82 -3.32
C GLU A 43 -9.16 7.38 -3.56
N THR A 44 -8.45 6.80 -2.58
CA THR A 44 -8.04 5.39 -2.66
C THR A 44 -9.26 4.47 -2.63
N LEU A 45 -10.23 4.72 -1.75
CA LEU A 45 -11.46 3.92 -1.70
C LEU A 45 -12.23 3.97 -3.02
N ALA A 46 -12.39 5.17 -3.62
CA ALA A 46 -13.02 5.30 -4.94
C ALA A 46 -12.28 4.49 -6.03
N ALA A 47 -10.95 4.42 -5.95
CA ALA A 47 -10.16 3.61 -6.87
C ALA A 47 -10.32 2.09 -6.64
N ILE A 48 -10.47 1.68 -5.38
CA ILE A 48 -10.77 0.29 -5.01
C ILE A 48 -12.15 -0.10 -5.55
N ASP A 49 -13.16 0.75 -5.34
CA ASP A 49 -14.53 0.52 -5.80
C ASP A 49 -14.62 0.42 -7.34
N ALA A 50 -13.78 1.19 -8.05
CA ALA A 50 -13.66 1.11 -9.50
C ALA A 50 -12.89 -0.13 -10.00
N GLY A 51 -12.31 -0.95 -9.10
CA GLY A 51 -11.43 -2.06 -9.47
C GLY A 51 -10.15 -1.62 -10.19
N ALA A 52 -9.77 -0.35 -10.00
CA ALA A 52 -8.64 0.27 -10.70
C ALA A 52 -7.30 0.00 -10.01
N VAL A 53 -7.30 -0.48 -8.76
CA VAL A 53 -6.09 -0.70 -7.97
C VAL A 53 -5.27 -1.88 -8.51
N GLU A 54 -4.02 -1.59 -8.86
CA GLU A 54 -3.00 -2.60 -9.15
C GLU A 54 -2.22 -2.96 -7.88
N VAL A 55 -1.76 -1.93 -7.17
CA VAL A 55 -1.00 -2.06 -5.92
C VAL A 55 -1.57 -1.11 -4.88
N LEU A 56 -2.02 -1.64 -3.75
CA LEU A 56 -2.43 -0.89 -2.57
C LEU A 56 -1.25 -0.78 -1.61
N LEU A 57 -0.97 0.44 -1.15
CA LEU A 57 0.08 0.77 -0.20
C LEU A 57 -0.56 1.33 1.07
N ILE A 58 -0.30 0.73 2.22
CA ILE A 58 -0.85 1.17 3.51
C ILE A 58 0.28 1.21 4.53
N THR A 59 0.40 2.27 5.33
CA THR A 59 1.35 2.28 6.44
C THR A 59 0.82 1.50 7.64
N ASP A 60 1.70 0.86 8.39
CA ASP A 60 1.33 0.21 9.65
C ASP A 60 0.73 1.21 10.66
N ARG A 61 1.17 2.49 10.61
CA ARG A 61 0.55 3.59 11.35
C ARG A 61 -0.91 3.83 10.96
N PHE A 62 -1.23 3.90 9.66
CA PHE A 62 -2.60 4.08 9.22
C PHE A 62 -3.52 2.97 9.75
N LEU A 63 -3.05 1.72 9.75
CA LEU A 63 -3.81 0.59 10.30
C LEU A 63 -4.06 0.74 11.81
N LYS A 64 -3.06 1.19 12.58
CA LYS A 64 -3.21 1.46 14.02
C LYS A 64 -4.22 2.60 14.26
N ASP A 65 -4.11 3.68 13.50
CA ASP A 65 -5.03 4.83 13.59
C ASP A 65 -6.47 4.40 13.23
N ALA A 66 -6.62 3.52 12.24
CA ALA A 66 -7.90 2.96 11.84
C ALA A 66 -8.54 2.07 12.93
N GLN A 67 -7.73 1.31 13.68
CA GLN A 67 -8.20 0.54 14.84
C GLN A 67 -8.69 1.46 15.96
N GLN A 68 -7.92 2.50 16.28
CA GLN A 68 -8.25 3.45 17.36
C GLN A 68 -9.50 4.29 17.05
N SER A 69 -9.68 4.68 15.79
CA SER A 69 -10.84 5.46 15.33
C SER A 69 -12.08 4.62 15.01
N GLY A 70 -11.99 3.28 15.07
CA GLY A 70 -13.11 2.37 14.83
C GLY A 70 -13.46 2.15 13.35
N ILE A 71 -12.62 2.59 12.42
CA ILE A 71 -12.85 2.39 10.97
C ILE A 71 -12.13 1.15 10.41
N PHE A 72 -11.40 0.40 11.23
CA PHE A 72 -10.62 -0.76 10.79
C PHE A 72 -11.43 -1.77 9.97
N SER A 73 -12.70 -2.03 10.32
CA SER A 73 -13.56 -2.93 9.53
C SER A 73 -13.80 -2.43 8.10
N GLN A 74 -13.80 -1.11 7.86
CA GLN A 74 -13.92 -0.55 6.52
C GLN A 74 -12.61 -0.72 5.75
N VAL A 75 -11.47 -0.51 6.40
CA VAL A 75 -10.14 -0.72 5.82
C VAL A 75 -9.94 -2.19 5.45
N ASP A 76 -10.36 -3.11 6.32
CA ASP A 76 -10.31 -4.55 6.11
C ASP A 76 -11.12 -4.98 4.87
N LYS A 77 -12.36 -4.50 4.76
CA LYS A 77 -13.19 -4.72 3.55
C LYS A 77 -12.58 -4.14 2.29
N ALA A 78 -11.93 -2.98 2.38
CA ALA A 78 -11.25 -2.36 1.25
C ALA A 78 -10.06 -3.22 0.78
N MET A 79 -9.26 -3.74 1.72
CA MET A 79 -8.18 -4.70 1.42
C MET A 79 -8.72 -5.96 0.76
N GLU A 80 -9.78 -6.57 1.33
CA GLU A 80 -10.43 -7.76 0.75
C GLU A 80 -10.91 -7.50 -0.70
N SER A 81 -11.43 -6.29 -0.97
CA SER A 81 -11.91 -5.90 -2.31
C SER A 81 -10.76 -5.77 -3.32
N VAL A 82 -9.60 -5.29 -2.89
CA VAL A 82 -8.38 -5.24 -3.72
C VAL A 82 -7.91 -6.65 -4.06
N GLU A 83 -7.85 -7.56 -3.08
CA GLU A 83 -7.45 -8.95 -3.32
C GLU A 83 -8.39 -9.66 -4.30
N LYS A 84 -9.71 -9.51 -4.11
CA LYS A 84 -10.74 -10.04 -5.03
C LYS A 84 -10.57 -9.51 -6.45
N SER A 85 -10.13 -8.27 -6.60
CA SER A 85 -9.86 -7.63 -7.87
C SER A 85 -8.49 -8.01 -8.46
N ARG A 86 -7.74 -8.91 -7.81
CA ARG A 86 -6.36 -9.32 -8.15
C ARG A 86 -5.33 -8.19 -8.03
N GLY A 87 -5.56 -7.23 -7.14
CA GLY A 87 -4.54 -6.24 -6.76
C GLY A 87 -3.61 -6.80 -5.70
N ALA A 88 -2.39 -6.26 -5.62
CA ALA A 88 -1.43 -6.57 -4.58
C ALA A 88 -1.58 -5.58 -3.41
N ILE A 89 -1.28 -6.02 -2.19
CA ILE A 89 -1.32 -5.18 -0.98
C ILE A 89 0.04 -5.22 -0.30
N TYR A 90 0.61 -4.06 -0.01
CA TYR A 90 1.85 -3.93 0.74
C TYR A 90 1.64 -3.03 1.96
N ILE A 91 1.94 -3.60 3.13
CA ILE A 91 1.98 -2.86 4.40
C ILE A 91 3.40 -2.33 4.60
N ILE A 92 3.53 -1.02 4.70
CA ILE A 92 4.80 -0.29 4.78
C ILE A 92 5.05 0.12 6.22
N GLU A 93 6.21 -0.21 6.76
CA GLU A 93 6.60 0.25 8.09
C GLU A 93 6.86 1.76 8.10
N GLU A 94 6.14 2.53 8.92
CA GLU A 94 6.31 3.98 9.03
C GLU A 94 7.74 4.39 9.42
N LEU A 95 8.45 3.55 10.17
CA LEU A 95 9.80 3.88 10.66
C LEU A 95 10.84 4.00 9.55
N ASN A 96 10.61 3.39 8.39
CA ASN A 96 11.50 3.48 7.25
C ASN A 96 11.19 4.72 6.38
N GLN A 97 12.09 5.07 5.46
CA GLN A 97 11.93 6.26 4.63
C GLN A 97 10.69 6.20 3.73
N ALA A 98 10.39 5.03 3.15
CA ALA A 98 9.24 4.82 2.28
C ALA A 98 7.91 5.03 3.03
N GLY A 99 7.81 4.51 4.25
CA GLY A 99 6.67 4.69 5.14
C GLY A 99 6.46 6.14 5.51
N LYS A 100 7.52 6.89 5.88
CA LYS A 100 7.42 8.34 6.14
C LYS A 100 6.92 9.12 4.93
N LEU A 101 7.39 8.78 3.73
CA LEU A 101 6.94 9.43 2.50
C LEU A 101 5.46 9.16 2.25
N LEU A 102 5.03 7.88 2.30
CA LEU A 102 3.62 7.51 2.14
C LEU A 102 2.72 8.14 3.21
N GLN A 103 3.21 8.25 4.45
CA GLN A 103 2.48 8.92 5.53
C GLN A 103 2.20 10.39 5.22
N GLY A 104 3.11 11.07 4.52
CA GLY A 104 2.89 12.44 4.01
C GLY A 104 1.73 12.57 3.02
N PHE A 105 1.30 11.46 2.41
CA PHE A 105 0.13 11.37 1.53
C PHE A 105 -1.10 10.75 2.21
N GLY A 106 -1.13 10.75 3.54
CA GLY A 106 -2.26 10.26 4.33
C GLY A 106 -2.15 8.81 4.80
N GLY A 107 -1.00 8.17 4.62
CA GLY A 107 -0.72 6.81 5.12
C GLY A 107 -1.39 5.69 4.32
N ILE A 108 -2.12 6.03 3.26
CA ILE A 108 -2.72 5.09 2.32
C ILE A 108 -2.67 5.68 0.91
N GLY A 109 -2.36 4.82 -0.06
CA GLY A 109 -2.40 5.16 -1.48
C GLY A 109 -2.40 3.93 -2.37
N ALA A 110 -2.55 4.14 -3.67
CA ALA A 110 -2.59 3.09 -4.66
C ALA A 110 -1.95 3.49 -5.98
N ILE A 111 -1.29 2.53 -6.62
CA ILE A 111 -0.95 2.55 -8.04
C ILE A 111 -2.10 1.91 -8.80
N LEU A 112 -2.54 2.57 -9.88
CA LEU A 112 -3.73 2.19 -10.63
C LEU A 112 -3.36 1.56 -11.97
N ARG A 113 -4.18 0.60 -12.41
CA ARG A 113 -4.12 -0.04 -13.73
C ARG A 113 -4.39 0.97 -14.85
N TYR A 114 -5.28 1.91 -14.58
CA TYR A 114 -5.68 2.98 -15.48
C TYR A 114 -5.96 4.26 -14.69
N LYS A 115 -5.87 5.41 -15.36
CA LYS A 115 -6.11 6.71 -14.73
C LYS A 115 -7.60 6.88 -14.46
N LEU A 116 -7.95 7.27 -13.24
CA LEU A 116 -9.31 7.71 -12.92
C LEU A 116 -9.44 9.17 -13.34
N VAL A 117 -10.46 9.47 -14.13
CA VAL A 117 -10.82 10.86 -14.43
C VAL A 117 -11.49 11.39 -13.17
N GLN A 118 -10.79 12.30 -12.48
CA GLN A 118 -11.36 13.08 -11.38
C GLN A 118 -12.16 14.25 -11.93
#